data_AF-G0N0F7-F1
#
_entry.id   AF-G0N0F7-F1
#
_cell.length_a   1.000
_cell.length_b   1.000
_cell.length_c   1.000
_cell.angle_alpha   90.00
_cell.angle_beta   90.00
_cell.angle_gamma   90.00
#
_symmetry.space_group_name_H-M   'P 1'
#
loop_
_entity.id
_entity.type
_entity.pdbx_description
1 polymer ?
#
loop_
_entity_poly.entity_id
_entity_poly.type
_entity_poly.pdbx_seq_one_letter_code
_entity_poly.pdbx_strand_id
1 'polypeptide(L)'
;MYWGMGAYGRKKKLTAPHTVFVEVSNHLDDSEDISSELKKRNFTMQDWHDHLQQIFHFRTIDSIWFGENSSEFDIDDIKEVFRNATQVKIENTGCYDFNQLILQKYFPIEKLEIKSSNFRNSKIPKNILMENFTELYIHDREEETTSMKLNEMLLINSKKIVIDSSHMSGQQLNKFLKLWMKGATPLMEHLSIHYNVEKYFDNEIIMNGIEHRVIPRNTRRKFKVATIRNRKNYIFPVWDMYVWFDRCVV
;
A
#
# COMPACT_ATOMS: atom_id res chain seq x y z
N MET A 1 24.04 26.68 -14.98
CA MET A 1 22.61 26.44 -15.27
C MET A 1 22.54 25.24 -16.21
N TYR A 2 22.45 24.03 -15.66
CA TYR A 2 22.43 22.79 -16.46
C TYR A 2 21.00 22.25 -16.44
N TRP A 3 20.32 22.34 -17.59
CA TRP A 3 18.96 21.85 -17.78
C TRP A 3 18.96 20.57 -18.62
N GLY A 4 18.53 19.45 -18.05
CA GLY A 4 18.09 18.25 -18.76
C GLY A 4 16.55 18.18 -18.76
N MET A 5 15.91 18.05 -19.93
CA MET A 5 14.44 18.06 -20.29
C MET A 5 13.55 16.87 -19.82
N GLY A 6 12.88 16.05 -20.65
CA GLY A 6 12.03 14.88 -20.24
C GLY A 6 10.54 15.02 -20.43
N ALA A 7 9.71 13.98 -20.60
CA ALA A 7 9.90 12.61 -21.08
C ALA A 7 9.88 12.52 -22.63
N TYR A 8 9.65 13.66 -23.28
CA TYR A 8 9.87 13.93 -24.70
C TYR A 8 11.34 14.37 -24.92
N GLY A 9 12.23 13.66 -24.22
CA GLY A 9 13.69 13.72 -24.29
C GLY A 9 14.41 14.45 -23.15
N ARG A 10 14.46 13.92 -21.88
CA ARG A 10 15.45 14.17 -20.75
C ARG A 10 14.98 14.38 -19.25
N LYS A 11 14.10 13.66 -18.55
CA LYS A 11 13.58 13.89 -17.13
C LYS A 11 14.00 15.13 -16.27
N LYS A 12 13.04 15.78 -15.59
CA LYS A 12 13.28 16.89 -14.63
C LYS A 12 14.22 16.45 -13.50
N LYS A 13 15.20 17.30 -13.21
CA LYS A 13 16.01 17.15 -11.98
C LYS A 13 15.21 17.58 -10.76
N LEU A 14 15.46 16.91 -9.64
CA LEU A 14 14.91 17.32 -8.36
C LEU A 14 15.63 18.59 -7.89
N THR A 15 14.94 19.72 -7.89
CA THR A 15 15.50 21.02 -7.48
C THR A 15 15.02 21.40 -6.10
N ALA A 16 15.77 22.28 -5.45
CA ALA A 16 15.43 22.79 -4.12
C ALA A 16 14.10 23.56 -4.12
N PRO A 17 13.14 23.20 -3.24
CA PRO A 17 11.91 23.94 -3.11
C PRO A 17 12.16 25.24 -2.34
N HIS A 18 11.47 26.29 -2.78
CA HIS A 18 11.44 27.57 -2.05
C HIS A 18 10.59 27.46 -0.77
N THR A 19 9.61 26.56 -0.79
CA THR A 19 8.63 26.32 0.27
C THR A 19 8.47 24.81 0.46
N VAL A 20 8.47 24.35 1.71
CA VAL A 20 8.03 23.00 2.09
C VAL A 20 6.79 23.12 2.96
N PHE A 21 5.75 22.36 2.64
CA PHE A 21 4.57 22.21 3.49
C PHE A 21 4.78 21.00 4.40
N VAL A 22 4.60 21.23 5.69
CA VAL A 22 4.63 20.18 6.72
C VAL A 22 3.24 20.06 7.29
N GLU A 23 2.69 18.87 7.24
CA GLU A 23 1.39 18.54 7.81
C GLU A 23 1.59 17.54 8.93
N VAL A 24 1.03 17.86 10.10
CA VAL A 24 0.91 16.94 11.22
C VAL A 24 -0.52 16.48 11.25
N SER A 25 -0.75 15.26 10.78
CA SER A 25 -2.08 14.66 10.75
C SER A 25 -2.32 13.71 11.92
N ASN A 26 -3.49 13.83 12.54
CA ASN A 26 -3.95 12.88 13.55
C ASN A 26 -4.84 11.84 12.87
N HIS A 27 -4.29 10.67 12.53
CA HIS A 27 -5.00 9.60 11.82
C HIS A 27 -6.25 9.02 12.54
N LEU A 28 -6.65 9.56 13.69
CA LEU A 28 -7.86 9.22 14.43
C LEU A 28 -8.94 10.30 14.37
N ASP A 29 -8.57 11.53 14.04
CA ASP A 29 -9.44 12.70 13.96
C ASP A 29 -8.82 13.75 13.03
N ASP A 30 -9.19 13.71 11.75
CA ASP A 30 -8.68 14.62 10.71
C ASP A 30 -9.06 16.09 10.97
N SER A 31 -9.88 16.38 12.00
CA SER A 31 -10.25 17.76 12.37
C SER A 31 -9.13 18.54 13.08
N GLU A 32 -8.04 17.88 13.46
CA GLU A 32 -6.87 18.48 14.12
C GLU A 32 -5.63 18.58 13.21
N ASP A 33 -5.76 18.37 11.90
CA ASP A 33 -4.61 18.43 10.99
C ASP A 33 -4.02 19.84 10.95
N ILE A 34 -2.76 19.97 11.40
CA ILE A 34 -2.04 21.25 11.41
C ILE A 34 -1.07 21.25 10.23
N SER A 35 -1.30 22.17 9.28
CA SER A 35 -0.36 22.45 8.20
C SER A 35 0.48 23.69 8.51
N SER A 36 1.76 23.63 8.18
CA SER A 36 2.73 24.72 8.36
C SER A 36 3.59 24.87 7.11
N GLU A 37 3.76 26.11 6.67
CA GLU A 37 4.60 26.46 5.53
C GLU A 37 6.00 26.86 6.01
N LEU A 38 7.04 26.12 5.62
CA LEU A 38 8.43 26.43 5.92
C LEU A 38 9.12 27.01 4.69
N LYS A 39 9.79 28.16 4.85
CA LYS A 39 10.52 28.86 3.79
C LYS A 39 12.01 28.96 4.11
N LYS A 40 12.85 28.37 3.28
CA LYS A 40 14.32 28.48 3.33
C LYS A 40 14.89 28.49 1.91
N ARG A 41 15.28 29.68 1.43
CA ARG A 41 15.74 29.88 0.04
C ARG A 41 17.14 29.32 -0.26
N ASN A 42 17.92 29.02 0.77
CA ASN A 42 19.31 28.58 0.63
C ASN A 42 19.49 27.08 0.88
N PHE A 43 18.40 26.34 1.07
CA PHE A 43 18.46 24.90 1.30
C PHE A 43 18.44 24.16 -0.02
N THR A 44 19.29 23.16 -0.17
CA THR A 44 19.15 22.11 -1.17
C THR A 44 18.04 21.14 -0.78
N MET A 45 17.68 20.20 -1.66
CA MET A 45 16.79 19.10 -1.29
C MET A 45 17.35 18.25 -0.15
N GLN A 46 18.66 18.02 -0.15
CA GLN A 46 19.32 17.28 0.92
C GLN A 46 19.26 18.05 2.24
N ASP A 47 19.50 19.37 2.22
CA ASP A 47 19.40 20.20 3.43
C ASP A 47 17.98 20.19 4.01
N TRP A 48 16.95 20.22 3.15
CA TRP A 48 15.56 20.07 3.60
C TRP A 48 15.29 18.72 4.23
N HIS A 49 15.72 17.63 3.58
CA HIS A 49 15.59 16.29 4.12
C HIS A 49 16.25 16.17 5.50
N ASP A 50 17.50 16.60 5.63
CA ASP A 50 18.28 16.48 6.87
C ASP A 50 17.69 17.37 7.98
N HIS A 51 17.19 18.56 7.63
CA HIS A 51 16.56 19.47 8.57
C HIS A 51 15.24 18.92 9.12
N LEU A 52 14.39 18.34 8.26
CA LEU A 52 13.13 17.73 8.69
C LEU A 52 13.38 16.51 9.57
N GLN A 53 14.36 15.66 9.22
CA GLN A 53 14.78 14.56 10.08
C GLN A 53 15.23 15.04 11.47
N GLN A 54 15.96 16.15 11.52
CA GLN A 54 16.41 16.73 12.79
C GLN A 54 15.25 17.27 13.63
N ILE A 55 14.31 17.99 13.04
CA ILE A 55 13.15 18.59 13.74
C ILE A 55 12.25 17.49 14.33
N PHE A 56 11.92 16.47 13.55
CA PHE A 56 10.98 15.43 13.96
C PHE A 56 11.64 14.21 14.62
N HIS A 57 12.97 14.23 14.75
CA HIS A 57 13.77 13.13 15.30
C HIS A 57 13.55 11.78 14.58
N PHE A 58 13.30 11.82 13.27
CA PHE A 58 13.16 10.62 12.42
C PHE A 58 14.51 10.19 11.85
N ARG A 59 14.84 8.90 11.98
CA ARG A 59 16.11 8.34 11.49
C ARG A 59 16.07 7.96 10.01
N THR A 60 14.90 7.60 9.52
CA THR A 60 14.66 7.11 8.17
C THR A 60 13.29 7.57 7.71
N ILE A 61 13.08 7.60 6.39
CA ILE A 61 11.76 7.87 5.84
C ILE A 61 10.93 6.59 5.99
N ASP A 62 9.77 6.71 6.64
CA ASP A 62 8.88 5.57 6.82
C ASP A 62 8.16 5.19 5.52
N SER A 63 7.73 6.18 4.74
CA SER A 63 6.98 5.95 3.50
C SER A 63 7.31 7.01 2.44
N ILE A 64 7.47 6.57 1.20
CA ILE A 64 7.55 7.45 0.02
C ILE A 64 6.36 7.17 -0.88
N TRP A 65 5.69 8.24 -1.30
CA TRP A 65 4.51 8.19 -2.15
C TRP A 65 4.77 8.83 -3.52
N PHE A 66 4.58 8.04 -4.58
CA PHE A 66 4.62 8.47 -5.97
C PHE A 66 3.20 8.66 -6.51
N GLY A 67 2.80 9.92 -6.68
CA GLY A 67 1.51 10.33 -7.23
C GLY A 67 1.61 10.90 -8.64
N GLU A 68 0.59 11.68 -9.02
CA GLU A 68 0.52 12.37 -10.32
C GLU A 68 1.79 13.20 -10.59
N ASN A 69 2.23 13.25 -11.83
CA ASN A 69 3.42 13.98 -12.29
C ASN A 69 4.77 13.51 -11.72
N SER A 70 4.80 12.48 -10.85
CA SER A 70 6.07 11.93 -10.34
C SER A 70 6.99 11.43 -11.45
N SER A 71 6.39 10.95 -12.56
CA SER A 71 7.10 10.44 -13.74
C SER A 71 7.87 11.50 -14.52
N GLU A 72 7.65 12.78 -14.22
CA GLU A 72 8.42 13.88 -14.82
C GLU A 72 9.85 13.94 -14.26
N PHE A 73 10.09 13.41 -13.06
CA PHE A 73 11.38 13.49 -12.37
C PHE A 73 12.28 12.28 -12.63
N ASP A 74 13.59 12.47 -12.47
CA ASP A 74 14.51 11.33 -12.44
C ASP A 74 14.38 10.56 -11.13
N ILE A 75 14.13 9.25 -11.24
CA ILE A 75 14.03 8.35 -10.09
C ILE A 75 15.36 8.25 -9.33
N ASP A 76 16.48 8.41 -10.04
CA ASP A 76 17.81 8.38 -9.43
C ASP A 76 18.05 9.62 -8.56
N ASP A 77 17.64 10.80 -9.03
CA ASP A 77 17.69 12.04 -8.24
C ASP A 77 16.81 11.94 -6.97
N ILE A 78 15.60 11.36 -7.09
CA ILE A 78 14.72 11.11 -5.92
C ILE A 78 15.39 10.14 -4.95
N LYS A 79 15.97 9.05 -5.46
CA LYS A 79 16.60 8.01 -4.65
C LYS A 79 17.85 8.52 -3.93
N GLU A 80 18.61 9.43 -4.55
CA GLU A 80 19.79 10.05 -3.96
C GLU A 80 19.43 10.86 -2.71
N VAL A 81 18.39 11.69 -2.80
CA VAL A 81 17.96 12.56 -1.70
C VAL A 81 17.27 11.78 -0.59
N PHE A 82 16.25 11.00 -0.95
CA PHE A 82 15.33 10.37 0.03
C PHE A 82 15.75 8.94 0.42
N ARG A 83 16.75 8.37 -0.25
CA ARG A 83 17.36 7.08 0.09
C ARG A 83 16.34 5.95 0.15
N ASN A 84 16.44 5.08 1.15
CA ASN A 84 15.53 3.96 1.35
C ASN A 84 14.37 4.37 2.26
N ALA A 85 13.21 3.81 1.97
CA ALA A 85 12.03 3.91 2.81
C ALA A 85 11.52 2.52 3.15
N THR A 86 10.87 2.41 4.30
CA THR A 86 10.26 1.15 4.76
C THR A 86 9.06 0.79 3.89
N GLN A 87 8.30 1.80 3.45
CA GLN A 87 7.14 1.67 2.59
C GLN A 87 7.31 2.46 1.28
N VAL A 88 6.88 1.86 0.17
CA VAL A 88 6.68 2.56 -1.10
C VAL A 88 5.22 2.47 -1.49
N LYS A 89 4.64 3.62 -1.84
CA LYS A 89 3.28 3.74 -2.35
C LYS A 89 3.30 4.27 -3.78
N ILE A 90 2.67 3.55 -4.69
CA ILE A 90 2.50 3.94 -6.10
C ILE A 90 1.02 4.19 -6.34
N GLU A 91 0.66 5.44 -6.64
CA GLU A 91 -0.68 5.84 -7.07
C GLU A 91 -0.67 6.01 -8.60
N ASN A 92 -1.52 6.88 -9.15
CA ASN A 92 -1.50 7.16 -10.58
C ASN A 92 -0.36 8.12 -10.95
N THR A 93 0.78 7.58 -11.38
CA THR A 93 1.93 8.37 -11.87
C THR A 93 1.82 8.80 -13.34
N GLY A 94 0.81 8.29 -14.06
CA GLY A 94 0.64 8.47 -15.50
C GLY A 94 1.65 7.71 -16.37
N CYS A 95 2.57 6.91 -15.81
CA CYS A 95 3.61 6.23 -16.59
C CYS A 95 3.98 4.84 -16.05
N TYR A 96 3.61 3.79 -16.79
CA TYR A 96 3.88 2.40 -16.43
C TYR A 96 5.37 2.08 -16.34
N ASP A 97 6.16 2.58 -17.28
CA ASP A 97 7.61 2.33 -17.31
C ASP A 97 8.30 3.00 -16.10
N PHE A 98 7.80 4.16 -15.67
CA PHE A 98 8.26 4.81 -14.44
C PHE A 98 7.90 4.01 -13.18
N ASN A 99 6.69 3.45 -13.10
CA ASN A 99 6.29 2.57 -11.99
C ASN A 99 7.19 1.34 -11.89
N GLN A 100 7.58 0.76 -13.02
CA GLN A 100 8.54 -0.34 -13.05
C GLN A 100 9.93 0.10 -12.56
N LEU A 101 10.39 1.29 -12.93
CA LEU A 101 11.66 1.85 -12.43
C LEU A 101 11.63 2.11 -10.92
N ILE A 102 10.53 2.62 -10.37
CA ILE A 102 10.35 2.79 -8.92
C ILE A 102 10.59 1.45 -8.22
N LEU A 103 9.88 0.40 -8.64
CA LEU A 103 10.01 -0.92 -8.06
C LEU A 103 11.45 -1.43 -8.14
N GLN A 104 12.10 -1.32 -9.30
CA GLN A 104 13.51 -1.74 -9.49
C GLN A 104 14.49 -1.00 -8.57
N LYS A 105 14.27 0.30 -8.31
CA LYS A 105 15.18 1.13 -7.49
C LYS A 105 14.99 0.97 -6.00
N TYR A 106 13.78 0.59 -5.56
CA TYR A 106 13.47 0.48 -4.15
C TYR A 106 13.53 -0.96 -3.64
N PHE A 107 13.38 -1.99 -4.48
CA PHE A 107 13.51 -3.38 -4.04
C PHE A 107 14.92 -3.69 -3.46
N PRO A 108 15.01 -4.50 -2.39
CA PRO A 108 13.90 -5.05 -1.60
C PRO A 108 13.23 -3.99 -0.71
N ILE A 109 11.89 -4.01 -0.63
CA ILE A 109 11.10 -3.14 0.27
C ILE A 109 10.26 -3.99 1.22
N GLU A 110 10.03 -3.49 2.44
CA GLU A 110 9.23 -4.22 3.43
C GLU A 110 7.74 -4.10 3.17
N LYS A 111 7.27 -2.91 2.76
CA LYS A 111 5.86 -2.61 2.57
C LYS A 111 5.61 -1.98 1.20
N LEU A 112 4.62 -2.50 0.48
CA LEU A 112 4.24 -2.01 -0.83
C LEU A 112 2.75 -1.69 -0.88
N GLU A 113 2.41 -0.53 -1.40
CA GLU A 113 1.04 -0.09 -1.68
C GLU A 113 0.92 0.25 -3.16
N ILE A 114 0.04 -0.45 -3.88
CA ILE A 114 -0.11 -0.37 -5.34
C ILE A 114 -1.58 -0.47 -5.76
N LYS A 115 -1.86 -0.08 -6.99
CA LYS A 115 -3.10 -0.34 -7.72
C LYS A 115 -2.86 -1.31 -8.87
N SER A 116 -3.86 -2.09 -9.24
CA SER A 116 -3.78 -2.92 -10.46
C SER A 116 -3.56 -2.05 -11.71
N SER A 117 -4.20 -0.87 -11.75
CA SER A 117 -4.05 0.16 -12.79
C SER A 117 -2.67 0.81 -12.86
N ASN A 118 -1.78 0.55 -11.90
CA ASN A 118 -0.37 0.98 -12.01
C ASN A 118 0.42 0.21 -13.07
N PHE A 119 -0.15 -0.88 -13.61
CA PHE A 119 0.51 -1.78 -14.53
C PHE A 119 -0.27 -1.89 -15.84
N ARG A 120 0.44 -2.23 -16.91
CA ARG A 120 -0.17 -2.45 -18.23
C ARG A 120 -1.30 -3.49 -18.14
N ASN A 121 -2.42 -3.20 -18.80
CA ASN A 121 -3.64 -4.02 -18.78
C ASN A 121 -4.29 -4.19 -17.39
N SER A 122 -4.05 -3.24 -16.47
CA SER A 122 -4.61 -3.27 -15.11
C SER A 122 -4.37 -4.60 -14.40
N LYS A 123 -3.14 -5.12 -14.51
CA LYS A 123 -2.74 -6.43 -14.01
C LYS A 123 -1.40 -6.38 -13.30
N ILE A 124 -1.40 -6.77 -12.03
CA ILE A 124 -0.19 -6.86 -11.22
C ILE A 124 0.71 -8.00 -11.75
N PRO A 125 1.98 -7.72 -12.07
CA PRO A 125 2.95 -8.74 -12.45
C PRO A 125 3.13 -9.84 -11.40
N LYS A 126 3.20 -11.10 -11.84
CA LYS A 126 3.34 -12.25 -10.94
C LYS A 126 4.57 -12.21 -10.06
N ASN A 127 5.69 -11.69 -10.57
CA ASN A 127 6.92 -11.56 -9.80
C ASN A 127 6.71 -10.67 -8.57
N ILE A 128 5.94 -9.58 -8.69
CA ILE A 128 5.61 -8.73 -7.55
C ILE A 128 4.76 -9.50 -6.53
N LEU A 129 3.75 -10.26 -6.96
CA LEU A 129 2.91 -11.04 -6.04
C LEU A 129 3.75 -12.07 -5.25
N MET A 130 4.76 -12.66 -5.88
CA MET A 130 5.63 -13.67 -5.25
C MET A 130 6.71 -13.10 -4.31
N GLU A 131 6.88 -11.77 -4.27
CA GLU A 131 7.85 -11.13 -3.38
C GLU A 131 7.45 -11.25 -1.89
N ASN A 132 8.46 -11.35 -1.03
CA ASN A 132 8.32 -11.52 0.42
C ASN A 132 8.08 -10.19 1.13
N PHE A 133 6.87 -9.63 1.03
CA PHE A 133 6.52 -8.42 1.77
C PHE A 133 6.13 -8.71 3.22
N THR A 134 6.41 -7.74 4.10
CA THR A 134 5.77 -7.70 5.41
C THR A 134 4.32 -7.23 5.27
N GLU A 135 4.07 -6.21 4.45
CA GLU A 135 2.71 -5.73 4.16
C GLU A 135 2.55 -5.40 2.67
N LEU A 136 1.50 -5.93 2.05
CA LEU A 136 1.09 -5.63 0.68
C LEU A 136 -0.33 -5.07 0.68
N TYR A 137 -0.47 -3.86 0.18
CA TYR A 137 -1.73 -3.14 0.01
C TYR A 137 -2.06 -3.02 -1.48
N ILE A 138 -3.24 -3.49 -1.87
CA ILE A 138 -3.70 -3.47 -3.26
C ILE A 138 -5.01 -2.69 -3.31
N HIS A 139 -4.99 -1.52 -3.92
CA HIS A 139 -6.16 -0.69 -4.12
C HIS A 139 -6.79 -1.00 -5.49
N ASP A 140 -8.02 -1.49 -5.53
CA ASP A 140 -8.70 -1.89 -6.77
C ASP A 140 -10.09 -1.26 -6.90
N ARG A 141 -10.18 0.07 -6.68
CA ARG A 141 -11.46 0.78 -6.56
C ARG A 141 -12.11 1.19 -7.89
N GLU A 142 -11.43 1.01 -9.02
CA GLU A 142 -11.92 1.46 -10.33
C GLU A 142 -12.63 0.31 -11.07
N GLU A 143 -13.78 0.60 -11.69
CA GLU A 143 -14.65 -0.41 -12.34
C GLU A 143 -13.98 -1.14 -13.51
N GLU A 144 -12.94 -0.56 -14.10
CA GLU A 144 -12.20 -1.10 -15.24
C GLU A 144 -11.05 -2.03 -14.85
N THR A 145 -10.89 -2.30 -13.55
CA THR A 145 -9.78 -3.12 -13.06
C THR A 145 -10.05 -4.62 -13.19
N THR A 146 -8.99 -5.37 -13.52
CA THR A 146 -9.12 -6.82 -13.65
C THR A 146 -9.22 -7.43 -12.25
N SER A 147 -10.41 -7.92 -11.90
CA SER A 147 -10.66 -8.68 -10.68
C SER A 147 -9.52 -9.67 -10.38
N MET A 148 -8.91 -9.54 -9.20
CA MET A 148 -7.89 -10.48 -8.73
C MET A 148 -8.47 -11.90 -8.71
N LYS A 149 -7.82 -12.83 -9.41
CA LYS A 149 -8.27 -14.23 -9.49
C LYS A 149 -7.72 -15.06 -8.34
N LEU A 150 -8.39 -16.16 -8.02
CA LEU A 150 -7.95 -17.14 -7.01
C LEU A 150 -6.47 -17.55 -7.18
N ASN A 151 -6.04 -17.87 -8.40
CA ASN A 151 -4.66 -18.29 -8.65
C ASN A 151 -3.64 -17.16 -8.38
N GLU A 152 -4.05 -15.89 -8.53
CA GLU A 152 -3.18 -14.75 -8.25
C GLU A 152 -3.07 -14.52 -6.74
N MET A 153 -4.16 -14.68 -6.00
CA MET A 153 -4.12 -14.66 -4.52
C MET A 153 -3.22 -15.75 -3.95
N LEU A 154 -3.26 -16.96 -4.52
CA LEU A 154 -2.42 -18.09 -4.08
C LEU A 154 -0.93 -17.89 -4.38
N LEU A 155 -0.58 -16.95 -5.27
CA LEU A 155 0.82 -16.57 -5.51
C LEU A 155 1.33 -15.55 -4.49
N ILE A 156 0.45 -14.90 -3.72
CA ILE A 156 0.87 -13.82 -2.83
C ILE A 156 1.68 -14.38 -1.67
N ASN A 157 2.90 -13.89 -1.55
CA ASN A 157 3.86 -14.35 -0.55
C ASN A 157 4.16 -13.28 0.51
N SER A 158 3.12 -12.54 0.92
CA SER A 158 3.20 -11.47 1.93
C SER A 158 2.66 -11.94 3.27
N LYS A 159 3.23 -11.44 4.37
CA LYS A 159 2.70 -11.69 5.72
C LYS A 159 1.34 -11.06 5.96
N LYS A 160 1.16 -9.84 5.47
CA LYS A 160 -0.11 -9.12 5.53
C LYS A 160 -0.54 -8.66 4.16
N ILE A 161 -1.81 -8.88 3.86
CA ILE A 161 -2.43 -8.47 2.62
C ILE A 161 -3.67 -7.67 2.96
N VAL A 162 -3.82 -6.51 2.33
CA VAL A 162 -5.03 -5.70 2.36
C VAL A 162 -5.44 -5.44 0.91
N ILE A 163 -6.67 -5.82 0.55
CA ILE A 163 -7.20 -5.64 -0.80
C ILE A 163 -8.46 -4.79 -0.72
N ASP A 164 -8.45 -3.62 -1.36
CA ASP A 164 -9.67 -2.83 -1.55
C ASP A 164 -10.44 -3.29 -2.77
N SER A 165 -11.76 -3.31 -2.66
CA SER A 165 -12.73 -3.44 -3.76
C SER A 165 -12.56 -4.70 -4.62
N SER A 166 -12.24 -5.83 -3.98
CA SER A 166 -12.07 -7.08 -4.73
C SER A 166 -13.36 -7.44 -5.49
N HIS A 167 -13.26 -7.53 -6.82
CA HIS A 167 -14.32 -8.07 -7.68
C HIS A 167 -14.38 -9.62 -7.62
N MET A 168 -13.78 -10.22 -6.59
CA MET A 168 -13.77 -11.67 -6.41
C MET A 168 -15.15 -12.14 -5.95
N SER A 169 -15.67 -13.21 -6.55
CA SER A 169 -16.94 -13.79 -6.11
C SER A 169 -16.79 -14.43 -4.73
N GLY A 170 -17.86 -14.43 -3.93
CA GLY A 170 -17.84 -15.06 -2.60
C GLY A 170 -17.42 -16.55 -2.63
N GLN A 171 -17.75 -17.27 -3.72
CA GLN A 171 -17.33 -18.66 -3.92
C GLN A 171 -15.82 -18.80 -4.12
N GLN A 172 -15.19 -17.89 -4.87
CA GLN A 172 -13.75 -17.88 -5.07
C GLN A 172 -13.03 -17.53 -3.76
N LEU A 173 -13.56 -16.57 -3.00
CA LEU A 173 -13.03 -16.24 -1.69
C LEU A 173 -13.17 -17.43 -0.72
N ASN A 174 -14.34 -18.07 -0.62
CA ASN A 174 -14.52 -19.27 0.19
C ASN A 174 -13.49 -20.37 -0.14
N LYS A 175 -13.25 -20.60 -1.44
CA LYS A 175 -12.25 -21.57 -1.89
C LYS A 175 -10.84 -21.15 -1.50
N PHE A 176 -10.48 -19.87 -1.63
CA PHE A 176 -9.21 -19.34 -1.15
C PHE A 176 -9.02 -19.59 0.35
N LEU A 177 -10.01 -19.20 1.17
CA LEU A 177 -9.95 -19.37 2.63
C LEU A 177 -9.76 -20.82 3.04
N LYS A 178 -10.50 -21.74 2.43
CA LYS A 178 -10.36 -23.19 2.69
C LYS A 178 -8.98 -23.73 2.29
N LEU A 179 -8.36 -23.18 1.24
CA LEU A 179 -7.00 -23.56 0.84
C LEU A 179 -5.96 -22.98 1.81
N TRP A 180 -6.12 -21.72 2.22
CA TRP A 180 -5.24 -21.09 3.20
C TRP A 180 -5.27 -21.80 4.55
N MET A 181 -6.47 -22.15 5.06
CA MET A 181 -6.63 -22.95 6.28
C MET A 181 -5.97 -24.34 6.20
N LYS A 182 -5.77 -24.87 4.98
CA LYS A 182 -5.06 -26.13 4.73
C LYS A 182 -3.55 -25.96 4.54
N GLY A 183 -3.02 -24.74 4.71
CA GLY A 183 -1.60 -24.44 4.62
C GLY A 183 -1.12 -23.91 3.26
N ALA A 184 -2.03 -23.53 2.35
CA ALA A 184 -1.62 -22.69 1.22
C ALA A 184 -1.06 -21.35 1.73
N THR A 185 -0.17 -20.69 0.95
CA THR A 185 0.40 -19.37 1.30
C THR A 185 0.94 -19.30 2.74
N PRO A 186 1.96 -20.10 3.10
CA PRO A 186 2.35 -20.35 4.50
C PRO A 186 2.94 -19.14 5.23
N LEU A 187 3.38 -18.09 4.51
CA LEU A 187 3.86 -16.86 5.13
C LEU A 187 2.73 -15.91 5.54
N MET A 188 1.51 -16.10 5.02
CA MET A 188 0.39 -15.19 5.27
C MET A 188 -0.12 -15.33 6.70
N GLU A 189 -0.06 -14.24 7.45
CA GLU A 189 -0.53 -14.11 8.84
C GLU A 189 -1.83 -13.27 8.92
N HIS A 190 -2.09 -12.40 7.95
CA HIS A 190 -3.25 -11.49 7.97
C HIS A 190 -3.79 -11.18 6.56
N LEU A 191 -5.12 -11.27 6.41
CA LEU A 191 -5.84 -10.93 5.18
C LEU A 191 -7.01 -10.00 5.53
N SER A 192 -6.99 -8.76 5.02
CA SER A 192 -8.14 -7.86 5.05
C SER A 192 -8.64 -7.61 3.63
N ILE A 193 -9.95 -7.67 3.44
CA ILE A 193 -10.60 -7.44 2.14
C ILE A 193 -11.72 -6.45 2.34
N HIS A 194 -11.61 -5.28 1.72
CA HIS A 194 -12.65 -4.26 1.75
C HIS A 194 -13.54 -4.41 0.52
N TYR A 195 -14.85 -4.38 0.71
CA TYR A 195 -15.84 -4.41 -0.38
C TYR A 195 -16.54 -3.06 -0.52
N ASN A 196 -16.90 -2.69 -1.75
CA ASN A 196 -17.76 -1.54 -1.97
C ASN A 196 -19.19 -1.86 -1.51
N VAL A 197 -19.78 -0.97 -0.70
CA VAL A 197 -21.06 -1.13 0.02
C VAL A 197 -22.24 -1.41 -0.91
N GLU A 198 -22.14 -0.95 -2.16
CA GLU A 198 -23.20 -1.08 -3.15
C GLU A 198 -23.35 -2.50 -3.71
N LYS A 199 -22.33 -3.35 -3.59
CA LYS A 199 -22.40 -4.77 -3.99
C LYS A 199 -22.76 -5.60 -2.77
N TYR A 200 -23.93 -6.24 -2.81
CA TYR A 200 -24.42 -7.14 -1.76
C TYR A 200 -23.34 -8.15 -1.36
N PHE A 201 -22.99 -8.15 -0.08
CA PHE A 201 -21.95 -9.01 0.50
C PHE A 201 -22.59 -10.27 1.06
N ASP A 202 -22.41 -11.40 0.38
CA ASP A 202 -23.01 -12.68 0.80
C ASP A 202 -22.07 -13.45 1.74
N ASN A 203 -22.17 -13.12 3.02
CA ASN A 203 -21.47 -13.81 4.11
C ASN A 203 -21.72 -15.31 4.13
N GLU A 204 -22.94 -15.74 3.81
CA GLU A 204 -23.31 -17.15 3.88
C GLU A 204 -22.52 -17.95 2.84
N ILE A 205 -22.37 -17.41 1.62
CA ILE A 205 -21.54 -18.02 0.58
C ILE A 205 -20.06 -18.06 0.98
N ILE A 206 -19.51 -16.93 1.47
CA ILE A 206 -18.08 -16.82 1.80
C ILE A 206 -17.71 -17.74 2.97
N MET A 207 -18.56 -17.83 3.98
CA MET A 207 -18.29 -18.58 5.21
C MET A 207 -18.84 -20.01 5.17
N ASN A 208 -19.45 -20.43 4.07
CA ASN A 208 -20.01 -21.78 3.93
C ASN A 208 -18.96 -22.86 4.20
N GLY A 209 -19.20 -23.69 5.22
CA GLY A 209 -18.30 -24.77 5.64
C GLY A 209 -17.00 -24.28 6.30
N ILE A 210 -16.98 -23.05 6.81
CA ILE A 210 -15.91 -22.48 7.64
C ILE A 210 -16.50 -22.15 9.00
N GLU A 211 -15.93 -22.70 10.07
CA GLU A 211 -16.32 -22.31 11.43
C GLU A 211 -15.95 -20.85 11.66
N HIS A 212 -16.93 -20.04 12.04
CA HIS A 212 -16.75 -18.61 12.19
C HIS A 212 -17.64 -18.04 13.28
N ARG A 213 -17.30 -16.83 13.70
CA ARG A 213 -18.10 -16.03 14.63
C ARG A 213 -18.16 -14.60 14.12
N VAL A 214 -19.38 -14.09 13.98
CA VAL A 214 -19.64 -12.68 13.70
C VAL A 214 -19.37 -11.86 14.96
N ILE A 215 -18.54 -10.82 14.83
CA ILE A 215 -18.25 -9.90 15.92
C ILE A 215 -19.05 -8.59 15.75
N PRO A 216 -19.71 -8.09 16.81
CA PRO A 216 -20.37 -6.78 16.75
C PRO A 216 -19.37 -5.66 16.45
N ARG A 217 -19.72 -4.69 15.59
CA ARG A 217 -18.85 -3.59 15.17
C ARG A 217 -18.21 -2.77 16.31
N ASN A 218 -18.88 -2.68 17.46
CA ASN A 218 -18.41 -1.98 18.64
C ASN A 218 -17.44 -2.80 19.52
N THR A 219 -17.16 -4.06 19.15
CA THR A 219 -16.29 -4.94 19.92
C THR A 219 -14.85 -4.83 19.43
N ARG A 220 -13.93 -4.45 20.32
CA ARG A 220 -12.49 -4.44 20.03
C ARG A 220 -11.84 -5.75 20.43
N ARG A 221 -11.04 -6.34 19.53
CA ARG A 221 -10.15 -7.47 19.86
C ARG A 221 -8.69 -7.13 19.63
N LYS A 222 -7.87 -7.50 20.61
CA LYS A 222 -6.41 -7.50 20.49
C LYS A 222 -5.99 -8.88 20.00
N PHE A 223 -5.24 -8.92 18.92
CA PHE A 223 -4.67 -10.13 18.36
C PHE A 223 -3.15 -10.00 18.46
N LYS A 224 -2.46 -11.07 18.88
CA LYS A 224 -1.00 -11.10 18.95
C LYS A 224 -0.43 -11.43 17.58
N VAL A 225 -0.46 -10.48 16.63
CA VAL A 225 0.22 -10.69 15.34
C VAL A 225 1.70 -10.92 15.61
N ALA A 226 2.28 -11.98 15.04
CA ALA A 226 3.63 -12.41 15.38
C ALA A 226 4.68 -11.36 14.95
N THR A 227 4.39 -10.53 13.93
CA THR A 227 5.41 -9.62 13.37
C THR A 227 4.99 -8.19 13.00
N ILE A 228 3.73 -7.76 13.18
CA ILE A 228 3.27 -6.47 12.65
C ILE A 228 3.13 -5.39 13.74
N ARG A 229 4.06 -4.44 13.74
CA ARG A 229 3.96 -3.17 14.47
C ARG A 229 3.30 -2.12 13.57
N ASN A 230 1.98 -2.01 13.67
CA ASN A 230 1.16 -0.79 13.47
C ASN A 230 -0.25 -1.18 13.00
N ARG A 231 -1.26 -0.78 13.77
CA ARG A 231 -2.67 -0.82 13.37
C ARG A 231 -3.03 0.57 12.87
N LYS A 232 -3.27 0.73 11.57
CA LYS A 232 -4.05 1.86 11.05
C LYS A 232 -5.53 1.45 11.12
N ASN A 233 -6.37 2.24 11.78
CA ASN A 233 -7.81 2.02 11.81
C ASN A 233 -8.41 2.82 10.65
N TYR A 234 -9.11 2.17 9.72
CA TYR A 234 -9.89 2.86 8.70
C TYR A 234 -11.38 2.79 9.05
N ILE A 235 -12.09 3.91 8.95
CA ILE A 235 -13.55 3.99 9.11
C ILE A 235 -14.19 3.84 7.72
N PHE A 236 -14.17 2.62 7.19
CA PHE A 236 -15.11 2.16 6.17
C PHE A 236 -15.97 1.05 6.80
N PRO A 237 -17.04 0.54 6.16
CA PRO A 237 -17.52 -0.81 6.47
C PRO A 237 -16.43 -1.82 6.04
N VAL A 238 -15.38 -1.88 6.85
CA VAL A 238 -14.23 -2.75 6.71
C VAL A 238 -14.61 -4.13 7.24
N TRP A 239 -14.46 -5.16 6.40
CA TRP A 239 -14.41 -6.54 6.86
C TRP A 239 -12.95 -6.92 7.07
N ASP A 240 -12.53 -6.96 8.34
CA ASP A 240 -11.23 -7.47 8.72
C ASP A 240 -11.37 -8.95 9.10
N MET A 241 -10.85 -9.84 8.26
CA MET A 241 -10.83 -11.25 8.58
C MET A 241 -9.50 -11.62 9.26
N TYR A 242 -9.60 -12.16 10.47
CA TYR A 242 -8.44 -12.68 11.21
C TYR A 242 -8.50 -14.20 11.19
N VAL A 243 -7.64 -14.83 10.40
CA VAL A 243 -7.48 -16.29 10.43
C VAL A 243 -6.35 -16.61 11.40
N TRP A 244 -6.73 -17.21 12.52
CA TRP A 244 -5.78 -17.90 13.39
C TRP A 244 -5.87 -19.37 13.03
N PHE A 245 -4.75 -20.10 13.07
CA PHE A 245 -4.65 -21.51 12.67
C PHE A 245 -5.69 -22.45 13.30
N ASP A 246 -6.43 -21.96 14.31
CA ASP A 246 -7.49 -22.71 14.98
C ASP A 246 -8.92 -22.16 14.75
N ARG A 247 -9.12 -20.88 14.34
CA ARG A 247 -10.45 -20.24 14.15
C ARG A 247 -10.42 -19.01 13.20
N CYS A 248 -11.40 -18.90 12.31
CA CYS A 248 -11.67 -17.70 11.52
C CYS A 248 -12.55 -16.71 12.30
N VAL A 249 -12.13 -15.46 12.36
CA VAL A 249 -12.90 -14.35 12.96
C VAL A 249 -13.21 -13.33 11.87
N VAL A 250 -14.47 -12.95 11.74
CA VAL A 250 -14.97 -12.03 10.72
C VAL A 250 -15.81 -10.93 11.35
#